data_AF-A0A285UTT8-F1
#
_entry.id   AF-A0A285UTT8-F1
#
_cell.length_a   1.000
_cell.length_b   1.000
_cell.length_c   1.000
_cell.angle_alpha   90.00
_cell.angle_beta   90.00
_cell.angle_gamma   90.00
#
_symmetry.space_group_name_H-M   'P 1'
#
loop_
_entity.id
_entity.type
_entity.pdbx_description
1 polymer ?
#
loop_
_entity_poly.entity_id
_entity_poly.type
_entity_poly.pdbx_seq_one_letter_code
_entity_poly.pdbx_strand_id
1 'polypeptide(L)'
;MSKVQEKSEPKRSVRPADLRLLMVFDALMREGSVARAAASMGLQSPAVSRMLGQLREIYGDPLFLRTGKGLRPTPLADSVRLRLRALATEVDSLFAPAAVPKPAGNDPSIGWEGPALIEAPPLAVQPNDVLEGAPTPISIATKLAGIGHNANPQRRLAKYIATTCAGQGHSRPLAIDEAEDALGIILRGEADLLQIGALLSTLQFRGATATELAGFIRAARLQMGAQEAAASRADLDWPAYISPKVRTAPWFIQAARLVASAGYRVLLHGHFGAGSEAGKLELAAQLTGIPVCSSIEGAERALDDAGIAYMPLAAFAPQLQRLIGLYPLLEMRLPINAMTHLLNPLSAPAVVLGVSRASSQDIQRDTAKLLGIPNLAIVGNTRDIAQFAPFRPTVIHRLVDGEAVDTFVPMRPTPARLMPTGMNAREYWHAVWRGAARDEAAETVIVTTAAVALMALKNGNAAHFDAAVAYATELWKRRAVRTTERKVKAGG
;
A
#
# COMPACT_ATOMS: atom_id res chain seq x y z
N MET A 1 34.73 51.39 5.24
CA MET A 1 35.34 50.69 6.39
C MET A 1 34.29 50.79 7.50
N SER A 2 33.71 49.74 8.07
CA SER A 2 34.28 48.49 8.57
C SER A 2 33.21 47.40 8.70
N LYS A 3 33.64 46.14 8.61
CA LYS A 3 32.91 44.94 9.04
C LYS A 3 32.45 45.07 10.49
N VAL A 4 31.24 44.62 10.79
CA VAL A 4 30.92 44.09 12.13
C VAL A 4 30.29 42.71 11.94
N GLN A 5 30.98 41.73 12.54
CA GLN A 5 30.68 40.31 12.55
C GLN A 5 29.42 40.01 13.37
N GLU A 6 28.63 39.05 12.90
CA GLU A 6 27.64 38.33 13.71
C GLU A 6 28.33 37.67 14.91
N LYS A 7 27.89 38.02 16.13
CA LYS A 7 28.07 37.17 17.31
C LYS A 7 26.86 36.25 17.42
N SER A 8 27.08 34.94 17.27
CA SER A 8 26.08 33.91 17.49
C SER A 8 25.72 33.81 18.98
N GLU A 9 24.45 34.02 19.33
CA GLU A 9 23.92 33.73 20.67
C GLU A 9 23.76 32.22 20.91
N PRO A 10 24.04 31.70 22.13
CA PRO A 10 23.95 30.28 22.44
C PRO A 10 22.49 29.80 22.59
N LYS A 11 22.17 28.61 22.04
CA LYS A 11 20.85 27.96 22.14
C LYS A 11 20.41 27.77 23.60
N ARG A 12 19.34 28.45 24.01
CA ARG A 12 18.72 28.33 25.35
C ARG A 12 18.14 26.92 25.58
N SER A 13 18.55 26.24 26.65
CA SER A 13 17.96 24.95 27.06
C SER A 13 16.60 25.16 27.73
N VAL A 14 15.59 24.37 27.36
CA VAL A 14 14.22 24.43 27.91
C VAL A 14 14.23 24.01 29.39
N ARG A 15 13.71 24.86 30.27
CA ARG A 15 13.62 24.60 31.72
C ARG A 15 12.23 24.05 32.08
N PRO A 16 12.07 23.32 33.21
CA PRO A 16 10.77 22.83 33.65
C PRO A 16 9.70 23.93 33.79
N ALA A 17 10.10 25.14 34.19
CA ALA A 17 9.22 26.30 34.25
C ALA A 17 8.67 26.70 32.87
N ASP A 18 9.43 26.47 31.79
CA ASP A 18 9.03 26.83 30.44
C ASP A 18 7.93 25.87 29.91
N LEU A 19 7.89 24.61 30.36
CA LEU A 19 6.78 23.68 30.04
C LEU A 19 5.47 24.14 30.67
N ARG A 20 5.51 24.59 31.94
CA ARG A 20 4.32 25.10 32.63
C ARG A 20 3.77 26.35 31.94
N LEU A 21 4.63 27.20 31.39
CA LEU A 21 4.23 28.35 30.57
C LEU A 21 3.49 27.92 29.31
N LEU A 22 3.98 26.90 28.61
CA LEU A 22 3.32 26.36 27.42
C LEU A 22 1.96 25.73 27.74
N MET A 23 1.83 24.99 28.85
CA MET A 23 0.54 24.43 29.26
C MET A 23 -0.49 25.51 29.59
N VAL A 24 -0.05 26.60 30.24
CA VAL A 24 -0.93 27.76 30.49
C VAL A 24 -1.31 28.46 29.20
N PHE A 25 -0.40 28.52 28.22
CA PHE A 25 -0.70 29.07 26.92
C PHE A 25 -1.78 28.26 26.20
N ASP A 26 -1.71 26.92 26.20
CA ASP A 26 -2.77 26.07 25.62
C ASP A 26 -4.12 26.31 26.31
N ALA A 27 -4.13 26.35 27.65
CA ALA A 27 -5.35 26.59 28.42
C ALA A 27 -6.00 27.94 28.08
N LEU A 28 -5.19 29.00 27.89
CA LEU A 28 -5.69 30.31 27.45
C LEU A 28 -6.22 30.29 26.02
N MET A 29 -5.57 29.55 25.11
CA MET A 29 -6.01 29.38 23.71
C MET A 29 -7.34 28.64 23.60
N ARG A 30 -7.59 27.68 24.49
CA ARG A 30 -8.82 26.88 24.54
C ARG A 30 -9.96 27.62 25.22
N GLU A 31 -9.71 28.20 26.38
CA GLU A 31 -10.76 28.80 27.19
C GLU A 31 -11.12 30.22 26.74
N GLY A 32 -10.20 30.96 26.14
CA GLY A 32 -10.43 32.36 25.77
C GLY A 32 -10.75 33.25 26.99
N SER A 33 -10.36 32.83 28.20
CA SER A 33 -10.55 33.57 29.44
C SER A 33 -9.48 33.17 30.45
N VAL A 34 -8.88 34.17 31.11
CA VAL A 34 -7.87 33.95 32.16
C VAL A 34 -8.46 33.20 33.35
N ALA A 35 -9.67 33.55 33.77
CA ALA A 35 -10.29 32.94 34.94
C ALA A 35 -10.64 31.46 34.68
N ARG A 36 -11.19 31.15 33.50
CA ARG A 36 -11.49 29.76 33.13
C ARG A 36 -10.24 28.92 32.89
N ALA A 37 -9.21 29.51 32.26
CA ALA A 37 -7.92 28.84 32.09
C ALA A 37 -7.29 28.52 33.45
N ALA A 38 -7.34 29.46 34.41
CA ALA A 38 -6.83 29.26 35.77
C ALA A 38 -7.57 28.13 36.49
N ALA A 39 -8.90 28.13 36.46
CA ALA A 39 -9.72 27.06 37.02
C ALA A 39 -9.38 25.69 36.41
N SER A 40 -9.24 25.61 35.08
CA SER A 40 -8.94 24.35 34.38
C SER A 40 -7.57 23.77 34.72
N MET A 41 -6.62 24.61 35.15
CA MET A 41 -5.25 24.23 35.49
C MET A 41 -5.04 24.08 37.01
N GLY A 42 -6.09 24.27 37.83
CA GLY A 42 -5.98 24.28 39.29
C GLY A 42 -5.12 25.44 39.82
N LEU A 43 -5.05 26.55 39.08
CA LEU A 43 -4.26 27.75 39.43
C LEU A 43 -5.15 28.92 39.80
N GLN A 44 -4.57 29.88 40.50
CA GLN A 44 -5.23 31.16 40.78
C GLN A 44 -5.10 32.10 39.56
N SER A 45 -6.16 32.85 39.22
CA SER A 45 -6.18 33.79 38.09
C SER A 45 -5.00 34.79 38.02
N PRO A 46 -4.48 35.32 39.16
CA PRO A 46 -3.27 36.15 39.13
C PRO A 46 -2.01 35.39 38.69
N ALA A 47 -1.90 34.09 38.96
CA ALA A 47 -0.78 33.27 38.52
C ALA A 47 -0.78 33.08 37.00
N VAL A 48 -1.94 32.77 36.42
CA VAL A 48 -2.12 32.68 34.95
C VAL A 48 -1.84 34.02 34.27
N SER A 49 -2.27 35.14 34.87
CA SER A 49 -1.99 36.48 34.35
C SER A 49 -0.50 36.80 34.30
N ARG A 50 0.26 36.44 35.35
CA ARG A 50 1.72 36.62 35.39
C ARG A 50 2.43 35.75 34.35
N MET A 51 2.01 34.50 34.20
CA MET A 51 2.55 33.57 33.21
C MET A 51 2.26 34.02 31.77
N LEU A 52 1.08 34.59 31.51
CA LEU A 52 0.79 35.25 30.24
C LEU A 52 1.68 36.48 30.00
N GLY A 53 1.99 37.26 31.03
CA GLY A 53 2.97 38.35 30.94
C GLY A 53 4.35 37.86 30.49
N GLN A 54 4.85 36.77 31.09
CA GLN A 54 6.13 36.17 30.70
C GLN A 54 6.11 35.62 29.28
N LEU A 55 5.01 34.99 28.86
CA LEU A 55 4.84 34.53 27.48
C LEU A 55 4.91 35.70 26.48
N ARG A 56 4.32 36.85 26.81
CA ARG A 56 4.39 38.04 25.95
C ARG A 56 5.79 38.58 25.78
N GLU A 57 6.58 38.58 26.86
CA GLU A 57 7.99 38.97 26.80
C GLU A 57 8.81 37.98 25.96
N ILE A 58 8.56 36.68 26.09
CA ILE A 58 9.27 35.64 25.33
C ILE A 58 8.96 35.72 23.83
N TYR A 59 7.69 35.89 23.47
CA TYR A 59 7.26 35.92 22.07
C TYR A 59 7.35 37.32 21.44
N GLY A 60 7.55 38.36 22.25
CA GLY A 60 7.52 39.75 21.78
C GLY A 60 6.15 40.17 21.21
N ASP A 61 5.07 39.47 21.58
CA ASP A 61 3.73 39.63 21.02
C ASP A 61 2.69 39.65 22.16
N PRO A 62 1.58 40.42 22.04
CA PRO A 62 0.53 40.43 23.06
C PRO A 62 -0.17 39.08 23.26
N LEU A 63 -0.06 38.16 22.29
CA LEU A 63 -0.64 36.82 22.17
C LEU A 63 -2.16 36.74 22.21
N PHE A 64 -2.82 37.60 22.98
CA PHE A 64 -4.25 37.72 23.09
C PHE A 64 -4.69 39.18 23.22
N LEU A 65 -5.73 39.53 22.47
CA LEU A 65 -6.45 40.80 22.52
C LEU A 65 -7.72 40.65 23.37
N ARG A 66 -8.02 41.65 24.20
CA ARG A 66 -9.27 41.68 25.00
C ARG A 66 -10.42 42.15 24.14
N THR A 67 -11.51 41.39 24.15
CA THR A 67 -12.77 41.71 23.47
C THR A 67 -13.92 41.60 24.46
N GLY A 68 -15.09 42.16 24.14
CA GLY A 68 -16.29 42.04 24.99
C GLY A 68 -16.74 40.60 25.25
N LYS A 69 -16.25 39.62 24.46
CA LYS A 69 -16.54 38.18 24.62
C LYS A 69 -15.39 37.37 25.24
N GLY A 70 -14.29 38.01 25.66
CA GLY A 70 -13.12 37.37 26.26
C GLY A 70 -11.82 37.65 25.51
N LEU A 71 -10.85 36.74 25.65
CA LEU A 71 -9.55 36.81 25.00
C LEU A 71 -9.59 36.18 23.61
N ARG A 72 -9.13 36.94 22.61
CA ARG A 72 -8.96 36.46 21.24
C ARG A 72 -7.48 36.36 20.90
N PRO A 73 -6.98 35.25 20.33
CA PRO A 73 -5.57 35.09 19.94
C PRO A 73 -5.14 36.13 18.88
N THR A 74 -3.86 36.49 18.88
CA THR A 74 -3.19 37.17 17.76
C THR A 74 -2.86 36.16 16.65
N PRO A 75 -2.57 36.61 15.41
CA PRO A 75 -2.15 35.70 14.34
C PRO A 75 -0.90 34.88 14.68
N LEU A 76 0.05 35.46 15.44
CA LEU A 76 1.22 34.73 15.93
C LEU A 76 0.81 33.63 16.91
N ALA A 77 -0.04 33.94 17.88
CA ALA A 77 -0.55 32.94 18.81
C ALA A 77 -1.30 31.82 18.09
N ASP A 78 -2.12 32.15 17.09
CA ASP A 78 -2.81 31.14 16.28
C ASP A 78 -1.86 30.27 15.45
N SER A 79 -0.75 30.82 14.94
CA SER A 79 0.24 30.06 14.16
C SER A 79 0.88 28.91 14.95
N VAL A 80 0.93 29.01 16.29
CA VAL A 80 1.51 27.98 17.17
C VAL A 80 0.45 27.10 17.84
N ARG A 81 -0.85 27.38 17.65
CA ARG A 81 -1.98 26.69 18.31
C ARG A 81 -1.92 25.17 18.18
N LEU A 82 -1.70 24.65 16.98
CA LEU A 82 -1.71 23.20 16.72
C LEU A 82 -0.52 22.49 17.38
N ARG A 83 0.66 23.12 17.34
CA ARG A 83 1.88 22.59 17.96
C ARG A 83 1.78 22.62 19.49
N LEU A 84 1.15 23.67 20.02
CA LEU A 84 0.93 23.84 21.45
C LEU A 84 -0.09 22.84 22.00
N ARG A 85 -1.17 22.58 21.25
CA ARG A 85 -2.19 21.61 21.62
C ARG A 85 -1.67 20.19 21.59
N ALA A 86 -0.91 19.83 20.56
CA ALA A 86 -0.27 18.51 20.47
C ALA A 86 0.68 18.25 21.65
N LEU A 87 1.45 19.27 22.05
CA LEU A 87 2.31 19.18 23.23
C LEU A 87 1.49 18.96 24.51
N ALA A 88 0.41 19.72 24.71
CA ALA A 88 -0.43 19.59 25.90
C ALA A 88 -1.09 18.21 26.01
N THR A 89 -1.62 17.68 24.90
CA THR A 89 -2.23 16.35 24.84
C THR A 89 -1.23 15.24 25.12
N GLU A 90 0.00 15.34 24.60
CA GLU A 90 1.06 14.38 24.90
C GLU A 90 1.41 14.40 26.39
N VAL A 91 1.56 15.60 26.99
CA VAL A 91 1.83 15.75 28.42
C VAL A 91 0.72 15.11 29.26
N ASP A 92 -0.55 15.33 28.93
CA ASP A 92 -1.68 14.72 29.65
C ASP A 92 -1.68 13.18 29.52
N SER A 93 -1.35 12.66 28.34
CA SER A 93 -1.31 11.21 28.07
C SER A 93 -0.24 10.47 28.88
N LEU A 94 0.86 11.15 29.22
CA LEU A 94 1.96 10.60 30.01
C LEU A 94 1.60 10.41 31.49
N PHE A 95 0.56 11.09 31.98
CA PHE A 95 0.08 10.97 33.35
C PHE A 95 -1.18 10.11 33.49
N ALA A 96 -1.73 9.59 32.38
CA ALA A 96 -2.84 8.64 32.43
C ALA A 96 -2.33 7.22 32.75
N PRO A 97 -2.91 6.51 33.75
CA PRO A 97 -2.47 5.16 34.10
C PRO A 97 -2.74 4.18 32.94
N ALA A 98 -1.72 3.42 32.56
CA ALA A 98 -1.78 2.49 31.43
C ALA A 98 -2.80 1.36 31.67
N ALA A 99 -3.83 1.28 30.82
CA ALA A 99 -4.83 0.23 30.84
C ALA A 99 -4.74 -0.68 29.59
N VAL A 100 -5.01 -1.96 29.82
CA VAL A 100 -5.02 -3.10 28.87
C VAL A 100 -5.94 -2.81 27.66
N PRO A 101 -5.58 -3.16 26.41
CA PRO A 101 -6.31 -2.71 25.23
C PRO A 101 -7.44 -3.67 24.78
N LYS A 102 -8.67 -3.15 24.59
CA LYS A 102 -9.65 -3.46 23.51
C LYS A 102 -11.03 -2.77 23.72
N PRO A 103 -11.85 -2.56 22.67
CA PRO A 103 -11.65 -1.72 21.49
C PRO A 103 -12.80 -0.71 21.30
N ALA A 104 -12.47 0.53 20.97
CA ALA A 104 -13.27 1.42 20.11
C ALA A 104 -12.40 2.65 19.86
N GLY A 105 -12.22 3.09 18.60
CA GLY A 105 -11.41 4.28 18.39
C GLY A 105 -11.24 4.70 16.94
N ASN A 106 -12.16 5.55 16.49
CA ASN A 106 -11.86 6.65 15.60
C ASN A 106 -11.13 7.75 16.41
N ASP A 107 -9.90 8.10 16.01
CA ASP A 107 -9.43 9.49 15.83
C ASP A 107 -8.30 9.49 14.77
N PRO A 108 -8.52 10.07 13.57
CA PRO A 108 -7.66 9.95 12.39
C PRO A 108 -6.59 11.04 12.24
N SER A 109 -6.22 11.77 13.30
CA SER A 109 -5.13 12.75 13.19
C SER A 109 -3.75 12.10 13.42
N ILE A 110 -2.95 11.99 12.34
CA ILE A 110 -1.53 11.58 12.29
C ILE A 110 -1.26 10.06 12.06
N GLY A 111 -1.81 9.47 11.00
CA GLY A 111 -1.46 8.09 10.53
C GLY A 111 -1.54 7.95 9.02
N TRP A 112 -1.00 6.86 8.42
CA TRP A 112 -0.89 6.52 6.95
C TRP A 112 -2.20 6.53 6.13
N GLU A 113 -3.29 7.04 6.69
CA GLU A 113 -4.66 7.00 6.20
C GLU A 113 -4.99 8.30 5.43
N GLY A 114 -5.81 8.20 4.38
CA GLY A 114 -6.27 9.33 3.54
C GLY A 114 -7.32 8.89 2.51
N PRO A 115 -8.15 9.81 1.97
CA PRO A 115 -9.15 9.46 0.97
C PRO A 115 -8.47 8.94 -0.31
N ALA A 116 -9.06 7.92 -0.95
CA ALA A 116 -8.60 7.43 -2.23
C ALA A 116 -8.68 8.54 -3.29
N LEU A 117 -7.63 8.67 -4.12
CA LEU A 117 -7.56 9.72 -5.16
C LEU A 117 -8.63 9.57 -6.25
N ILE A 118 -9.15 8.36 -6.44
CA ILE A 118 -10.23 8.03 -7.37
C ILE A 118 -11.24 7.17 -6.60
N GLU A 119 -12.50 7.60 -6.60
CA GLU A 119 -13.59 6.78 -6.06
C GLU A 119 -13.90 5.62 -7.02
N ALA A 120 -14.05 4.40 -6.47
CA ALA A 120 -14.37 3.23 -7.29
C ALA A 120 -15.82 3.34 -7.82
N PRO A 121 -16.06 3.11 -9.12
CA PRO A 121 -17.41 3.15 -9.67
C PRO A 121 -18.31 2.03 -9.08
N PRO A 122 -19.65 2.20 -9.09
CA PRO A 122 -20.57 1.14 -8.68
C PRO A 122 -20.42 -0.10 -9.58
N LEU A 123 -20.73 -1.28 -9.03
CA LEU A 123 -20.76 -2.53 -9.82
C LEU A 123 -21.90 -2.41 -10.84
N ALA A 124 -21.62 -2.66 -12.12
CA ALA A 124 -22.66 -2.70 -13.14
C ALA A 124 -23.49 -3.99 -12.95
N VAL A 125 -24.79 -3.86 -12.68
CA VAL A 125 -25.71 -4.99 -12.47
C VAL A 125 -27.01 -4.75 -13.25
N GLN A 126 -27.53 -5.79 -13.90
CA GLN A 126 -28.90 -5.87 -14.42
C GLN A 126 -29.76 -6.66 -13.41
N PRO A 127 -30.95 -6.19 -12.99
CA PRO A 127 -31.86 -6.94 -12.14
C PRO A 127 -32.47 -8.12 -12.91
N ASN A 128 -32.61 -9.27 -12.26
CA ASN A 128 -33.21 -10.46 -12.85
C ASN A 128 -34.39 -10.92 -11.99
N ASP A 129 -35.59 -10.84 -12.57
CA ASP A 129 -36.81 -11.36 -12.01
C ASP A 129 -37.01 -12.77 -12.58
N VAL A 130 -37.43 -13.73 -11.74
CA VAL A 130 -37.83 -15.13 -12.03
C VAL A 130 -36.80 -16.21 -11.68
N LEU A 131 -37.14 -17.02 -10.67
CA LEU A 131 -36.56 -18.33 -10.39
C LEU A 131 -37.68 -19.34 -10.03
N GLU A 132 -38.06 -20.23 -10.95
CA GLU A 132 -38.84 -21.45 -10.63
C GLU A 132 -38.44 -22.66 -11.50
N GLY A 133 -38.43 -23.85 -10.88
CA GLY A 133 -38.37 -25.16 -11.53
C GLY A 133 -36.98 -25.83 -11.55
N ALA A 134 -36.73 -26.78 -10.64
CA ALA A 134 -35.47 -27.53 -10.56
C ALA A 134 -35.44 -28.73 -11.55
N PRO A 135 -34.48 -28.80 -12.50
CA PRO A 135 -34.29 -29.93 -13.41
C PRO A 135 -33.52 -31.10 -12.77
N THR A 136 -33.66 -32.30 -13.34
CA THR A 136 -32.92 -33.52 -12.92
C THR A 136 -31.44 -33.49 -13.35
N PRO A 137 -30.52 -34.26 -12.73
CA PRO A 137 -29.09 -34.26 -13.08
C PRO A 137 -28.78 -34.59 -14.55
N ILE A 138 -29.49 -35.55 -15.16
CA ILE A 138 -29.35 -35.89 -16.58
C ILE A 138 -29.85 -34.73 -17.47
N SER A 139 -30.99 -34.13 -17.10
CA SER A 139 -31.51 -32.94 -17.77
C SER A 139 -30.52 -31.78 -17.72
N ILE A 140 -29.82 -31.60 -16.60
CA ILE A 140 -28.77 -30.59 -16.44
C ILE A 140 -27.60 -30.90 -17.39
N ALA A 141 -27.07 -32.14 -17.38
CA ALA A 141 -25.93 -32.52 -18.22
C ALA A 141 -26.20 -32.29 -19.72
N THR A 142 -27.35 -32.73 -20.24
CA THR A 142 -27.72 -32.55 -21.66
C THR A 142 -27.92 -31.07 -22.01
N LYS A 143 -28.55 -30.29 -21.12
CA LYS A 143 -28.74 -28.84 -21.31
C LYS A 143 -27.40 -28.10 -21.33
N LEU A 144 -26.48 -28.45 -20.44
CA LEU A 144 -25.14 -27.86 -20.35
C LEU A 144 -24.27 -28.18 -21.58
N ALA A 145 -24.38 -29.40 -22.11
CA ALA A 145 -23.67 -29.81 -23.33
C ALA A 145 -24.10 -28.99 -24.57
N GLY A 146 -25.37 -28.58 -24.64
CA GLY A 146 -25.90 -27.74 -25.73
C GLY A 146 -25.55 -26.26 -25.64
N ILE A 147 -24.99 -25.78 -24.52
CA ILE A 147 -24.56 -24.38 -24.37
C ILE A 147 -23.15 -24.23 -24.97
N GLY A 148 -23.11 -23.80 -26.23
CA GLY A 148 -21.87 -23.45 -26.95
C GLY A 148 -21.41 -22.00 -26.70
N HIS A 149 -20.25 -21.64 -27.26
CA HIS A 149 -19.63 -20.31 -27.13
C HIS A 149 -20.53 -19.13 -27.60
N ASN A 150 -21.47 -19.40 -28.51
CA ASN A 150 -22.39 -18.38 -29.04
C ASN A 150 -23.66 -18.19 -28.19
N ALA A 151 -23.85 -18.97 -27.11
CA ALA A 151 -25.00 -18.80 -26.23
C ALA A 151 -24.95 -17.46 -25.49
N ASN A 152 -26.10 -16.98 -25.02
CA ASN A 152 -26.19 -15.78 -24.19
C ASN A 152 -25.23 -15.85 -22.96
N PRO A 153 -24.57 -14.73 -22.57
CA PRO A 153 -23.58 -14.71 -21.50
C PRO A 153 -24.02 -15.34 -20.18
N GLN A 154 -25.23 -15.04 -19.71
CA GLN A 154 -25.76 -15.58 -18.46
C GLN A 154 -25.92 -17.11 -18.53
N ARG A 155 -26.29 -17.66 -19.69
CA ARG A 155 -26.36 -19.12 -19.88
C ARG A 155 -24.97 -19.77 -19.87
N ARG A 156 -23.97 -19.13 -20.48
CA ARG A 156 -22.57 -19.60 -20.42
C ARG A 156 -22.04 -19.58 -18.99
N LEU A 157 -22.28 -18.49 -18.26
CA LEU A 157 -21.87 -18.39 -16.86
C LEU A 157 -22.56 -19.43 -15.96
N ALA A 158 -23.84 -19.71 -16.18
CA ALA A 158 -24.55 -20.79 -15.50
C ALA A 158 -23.91 -22.17 -15.77
N LYS A 159 -23.40 -22.40 -16.99
CA LYS A 159 -22.65 -23.61 -17.32
C LYS A 159 -21.35 -23.71 -16.54
N TYR A 160 -20.60 -22.63 -16.38
CA TYR A 160 -19.36 -22.62 -15.60
C TYR A 160 -19.62 -22.83 -14.10
N ILE A 161 -20.70 -22.25 -13.56
CA ILE A 161 -21.14 -22.50 -12.17
C ILE A 161 -21.48 -23.97 -11.99
N ALA A 162 -22.28 -24.56 -12.88
CA ALA A 162 -22.62 -25.97 -12.80
C ALA A 162 -21.37 -26.87 -12.93
N THR A 163 -20.43 -26.52 -13.80
CA THR A 163 -19.17 -27.26 -13.98
C THR A 163 -18.33 -27.27 -12.70
N THR A 164 -18.28 -26.16 -11.97
CA THR A 164 -17.50 -26.02 -10.74
C THR A 164 -18.23 -26.54 -9.49
N CYS A 165 -19.56 -26.65 -9.51
CA CYS A 165 -20.37 -26.96 -8.32
C CYS A 165 -21.45 -28.06 -8.53
N ALA A 166 -21.33 -28.97 -9.50
CA ALA A 166 -22.31 -30.05 -9.73
C ALA A 166 -22.38 -31.15 -8.65
N GLY A 167 -21.69 -30.99 -7.52
CA GLY A 167 -21.62 -31.95 -6.44
C GLY A 167 -20.32 -32.77 -6.41
N GLN A 168 -20.16 -33.57 -5.35
CA GLN A 168 -18.97 -34.38 -5.14
C GLN A 168 -18.82 -35.43 -6.25
N GLY A 169 -17.66 -35.50 -6.88
CA GLY A 169 -17.39 -36.42 -8.01
C GLY A 169 -17.94 -35.98 -9.38
N HIS A 170 -18.73 -34.91 -9.43
CA HIS A 170 -19.33 -34.39 -10.68
C HIS A 170 -18.84 -32.98 -11.06
N SER A 171 -18.00 -32.37 -10.22
CA SER A 171 -17.40 -31.06 -10.46
C SER A 171 -15.97 -31.19 -10.97
N ARG A 172 -15.54 -30.22 -11.78
CA ARG A 172 -14.14 -30.05 -12.20
C ARG A 172 -13.74 -28.57 -12.21
N PRO A 173 -12.44 -28.26 -12.13
CA PRO A 173 -11.95 -26.91 -12.41
C PRO A 173 -12.29 -26.47 -13.84
N LEU A 174 -12.39 -25.16 -14.04
CA LEU A 174 -12.54 -24.59 -15.38
C LEU A 174 -11.23 -24.70 -16.17
N ALA A 175 -11.37 -24.94 -17.47
CA ALA A 175 -10.26 -24.74 -18.41
C ALA A 175 -9.93 -23.25 -18.54
N ILE A 176 -8.78 -22.92 -19.14
CA ILE A 176 -8.29 -21.53 -19.23
C ILE A 176 -9.27 -20.65 -20.00
N ASP A 177 -9.78 -21.13 -21.14
CA ASP A 177 -10.77 -20.46 -21.98
C ASP A 177 -12.14 -20.31 -21.28
N GLU A 178 -12.59 -21.35 -20.56
CA GLU A 178 -13.81 -21.29 -19.75
C GLU A 178 -13.69 -20.26 -18.62
N ALA A 179 -12.56 -20.22 -17.92
CA ALA A 179 -12.30 -19.24 -16.87
C ALA A 179 -12.19 -17.81 -17.44
N GLU A 180 -11.55 -17.66 -18.60
CA GLU A 180 -11.45 -16.38 -19.31
C GLU A 180 -12.82 -15.84 -19.71
N ASP A 181 -13.68 -16.64 -20.35
CA ASP A 181 -15.04 -16.22 -20.68
C ASP A 181 -15.85 -15.95 -19.42
N ALA A 182 -15.77 -16.81 -18.39
CA ALA A 182 -16.49 -16.64 -17.13
C ALA A 182 -16.19 -15.29 -16.47
N LEU A 183 -14.92 -14.94 -16.27
CA LEU A 183 -14.56 -13.66 -15.69
C LEU A 183 -14.83 -12.51 -16.66
N GLY A 184 -14.63 -12.71 -17.96
CA GLY A 184 -14.94 -11.72 -18.99
C GLY A 184 -16.41 -11.26 -18.95
N ILE A 185 -17.35 -12.20 -18.80
CA ILE A 185 -18.79 -11.92 -18.64
C ILE A 185 -19.03 -11.04 -17.39
N ILE A 186 -18.41 -11.38 -16.26
CA ILE A 186 -18.52 -10.61 -15.01
C ILE A 186 -17.97 -9.20 -15.21
N LEU A 187 -16.79 -9.10 -15.79
CA LEU A 187 -16.07 -7.86 -15.99
C LEU A 187 -16.78 -6.90 -16.96
N ARG A 188 -17.51 -7.42 -17.95
CA ARG A 188 -18.35 -6.61 -18.85
C ARG A 188 -19.71 -6.22 -18.27
N GLY A 189 -20.04 -6.66 -17.04
CA GLY A 189 -21.34 -6.39 -16.41
C GLY A 189 -22.49 -7.20 -17.02
N GLU A 190 -22.18 -8.32 -17.68
CA GLU A 190 -23.16 -9.21 -18.32
C GLU A 190 -23.63 -10.31 -17.36
N ALA A 191 -23.06 -10.40 -16.16
CA ALA A 191 -23.41 -11.39 -15.14
C ALA A 191 -24.50 -10.88 -14.18
N ASP A 192 -25.38 -11.78 -13.75
CA ASP A 192 -26.25 -11.54 -12.61
C ASP A 192 -25.47 -11.62 -11.28
N LEU A 193 -25.86 -10.83 -10.27
CA LEU A 193 -25.17 -10.79 -8.97
C LEU A 193 -25.14 -12.15 -8.26
N LEU A 194 -26.22 -12.94 -8.37
CA LEU A 194 -26.30 -14.29 -7.83
C LEU A 194 -25.31 -15.22 -8.53
N GLN A 195 -25.11 -15.05 -9.85
CA GLN A 195 -24.13 -15.83 -10.61
C GLN A 195 -22.69 -15.50 -10.23
N ILE A 196 -22.39 -14.21 -10.02
CA ILE A 196 -21.09 -13.75 -9.52
C ILE A 196 -20.82 -14.39 -8.15
N GLY A 197 -21.79 -14.27 -7.23
CA GLY A 197 -21.70 -14.85 -5.90
C GLY A 197 -21.50 -16.37 -5.93
N ALA A 198 -22.31 -17.09 -6.71
CA ALA A 198 -22.24 -18.55 -6.83
C ALA A 198 -20.88 -19.03 -7.35
N LEU A 199 -20.39 -18.46 -8.44
CA LEU A 199 -19.11 -18.87 -9.03
C LEU A 199 -17.94 -18.59 -8.07
N LEU A 200 -17.81 -17.35 -7.60
CA LEU A 200 -16.64 -16.94 -6.82
C LEU A 200 -16.60 -17.63 -5.45
N SER A 201 -17.76 -17.84 -4.81
CA SER A 201 -17.84 -18.56 -3.53
C SER A 201 -17.47 -20.03 -3.69
N THR A 202 -17.92 -20.69 -4.76
CA THR A 202 -17.58 -22.08 -5.05
C THR A 202 -16.08 -22.24 -5.28
N LEU A 203 -15.49 -21.35 -6.10
CA LEU A 203 -14.06 -21.34 -6.36
C LEU A 203 -13.24 -21.05 -5.10
N GLN A 204 -13.73 -20.15 -4.24
CA GLN A 204 -13.08 -19.88 -2.95
C GLN A 204 -13.10 -21.10 -2.02
N PHE A 205 -14.22 -21.82 -1.97
CA PHE A 205 -14.36 -23.02 -1.15
C PHE A 205 -13.50 -24.18 -1.66
N ARG A 206 -13.49 -24.42 -2.97
CA ARG A 206 -12.69 -25.49 -3.61
C ARG A 206 -11.19 -25.17 -3.65
N GLY A 207 -10.84 -23.89 -3.76
CA GLY A 207 -9.51 -23.42 -4.10
C GLY A 207 -9.33 -23.27 -5.61
N ALA A 208 -8.92 -22.07 -6.05
CA ALA A 208 -8.65 -21.80 -7.45
C ALA A 208 -7.40 -22.53 -7.94
N THR A 209 -7.46 -23.03 -9.17
CA THR A 209 -6.34 -23.70 -9.86
C THR A 209 -5.51 -22.72 -10.68
N ALA A 210 -4.31 -23.13 -11.08
CA ALA A 210 -3.44 -22.30 -11.92
C ALA A 210 -4.07 -21.95 -13.28
N THR A 211 -4.84 -22.87 -13.87
CA THR A 211 -5.55 -22.67 -15.14
C THR A 211 -6.68 -21.64 -15.02
N GLU A 212 -7.46 -21.72 -13.94
CA GLU A 212 -8.51 -20.74 -13.66
C GLU A 212 -7.93 -19.34 -13.43
N LEU A 213 -6.86 -19.23 -12.63
CA LEU A 213 -6.19 -17.95 -12.42
C LEU A 213 -5.61 -17.40 -13.73
N ALA A 214 -5.01 -18.24 -14.59
CA ALA A 214 -4.49 -17.82 -15.88
C ALA A 214 -5.61 -17.28 -16.80
N GLY A 215 -6.74 -17.98 -16.90
CA GLY A 215 -7.91 -17.53 -17.67
C GLY A 215 -8.48 -16.21 -17.13
N PHE A 216 -8.60 -16.09 -15.82
CA PHE A 216 -9.01 -14.84 -15.17
C PHE A 216 -8.07 -13.66 -15.48
N ILE A 217 -6.76 -13.90 -15.47
CA ILE A 217 -5.78 -12.85 -15.79
C ILE A 217 -5.87 -12.46 -17.27
N ARG A 218 -6.05 -13.42 -18.18
CA ARG A 218 -6.28 -13.14 -19.61
C ARG A 218 -7.53 -12.29 -19.82
N ALA A 219 -8.64 -12.62 -19.16
CA ALA A 219 -9.86 -11.83 -19.22
C ALA A 219 -9.66 -10.39 -18.74
N ALA A 220 -8.94 -10.21 -17.63
CA ALA A 220 -8.59 -8.90 -17.13
C ALA A 220 -7.71 -8.12 -18.12
N ARG A 221 -6.68 -8.76 -18.70
CA ARG A 221 -5.79 -8.15 -19.70
C ARG A 221 -6.52 -7.70 -20.95
N LEU A 222 -7.45 -8.50 -21.46
CA LEU A 222 -8.31 -8.12 -22.57
C LEU A 222 -9.14 -6.87 -22.26
N GLN A 223 -9.71 -6.76 -21.05
CA GLN A 223 -10.49 -5.59 -20.66
C GLN A 223 -9.64 -4.32 -20.49
N MET A 224 -8.37 -4.47 -20.10
CA MET A 224 -7.41 -3.37 -20.03
C MET A 224 -6.98 -2.85 -21.41
N GLY A 225 -7.38 -3.51 -22.51
CA GLY A 225 -6.88 -3.22 -23.85
C GLY A 225 -5.43 -3.67 -24.06
N ALA A 226 -4.88 -4.51 -23.18
CA ALA A 226 -3.53 -5.03 -23.32
C ALA A 226 -3.48 -6.00 -24.51
N GLN A 227 -2.75 -5.62 -25.56
CA GLN A 227 -2.46 -6.52 -26.68
C GLN A 227 -1.37 -7.51 -26.27
N GLU A 228 -1.59 -8.81 -26.48
CA GLU A 228 -0.63 -9.89 -26.15
C GLU A 228 0.75 -9.70 -26.82
N ALA A 229 0.81 -8.93 -27.91
CA ALA A 229 2.04 -8.62 -28.66
C ALA A 229 2.61 -7.21 -28.42
N ALA A 230 2.07 -6.43 -27.46
CA ALA A 230 2.61 -5.11 -27.17
C ALA A 230 4.03 -5.21 -26.59
N ALA A 231 4.94 -4.40 -27.11
CA ALA A 231 6.31 -4.33 -26.60
C ALA A 231 6.31 -3.91 -25.12
N SER A 232 7.12 -4.58 -24.32
CA SER A 232 7.20 -4.34 -22.88
C SER A 232 7.61 -2.90 -22.54
N ARG A 233 6.79 -2.21 -21.73
CA ARG A 233 7.03 -0.82 -21.31
C ARG A 233 7.68 -0.71 -19.93
N ALA A 234 7.70 -1.79 -19.16
CA ALA A 234 8.36 -1.90 -17.86
C ALA A 234 9.31 -3.10 -17.85
N ASP A 235 10.43 -3.01 -17.14
CA ASP A 235 11.36 -4.14 -17.02
C ASP A 235 10.97 -5.04 -15.84
N LEU A 236 10.36 -4.45 -14.81
CA LEU A 236 9.89 -5.13 -13.61
C LEU A 236 8.47 -4.69 -13.23
N ASP A 237 7.59 -5.66 -13.03
CA ASP A 237 6.27 -5.48 -12.43
C ASP A 237 6.29 -5.87 -10.95
N TRP A 238 5.78 -4.97 -10.10
CA TRP A 238 5.84 -5.09 -8.65
C TRP A 238 4.45 -4.88 -8.02
N PRO A 239 3.59 -5.91 -8.03
CA PRO A 239 2.26 -5.86 -7.45
C PRO A 239 2.29 -5.70 -5.93
N ALA A 240 1.44 -4.81 -5.43
CA ALA A 240 1.36 -4.38 -4.04
C ALA A 240 -0.09 -4.53 -3.52
N TYR A 241 -0.54 -5.77 -3.32
CA TYR A 241 -1.86 -6.10 -2.77
C TYR A 241 -1.73 -6.53 -1.32
N ILE A 242 -1.68 -5.54 -0.42
CA ILE A 242 -1.36 -5.78 0.99
C ILE A 242 -2.65 -5.89 1.80
N SER A 243 -2.70 -6.84 2.73
CA SER A 243 -3.81 -6.93 3.68
C SER A 243 -3.94 -5.62 4.49
N PRO A 244 -5.15 -5.05 4.63
CA PRO A 244 -5.39 -3.86 5.47
C PRO A 244 -4.93 -4.05 6.93
N LYS A 245 -4.89 -5.30 7.41
CA LYS A 245 -4.40 -5.68 8.74
C LYS A 245 -2.89 -5.45 8.92
N VAL A 246 -2.13 -5.23 7.84
CA VAL A 246 -0.69 -4.99 7.90
C VAL A 246 -0.39 -3.49 7.99
N ARG A 247 -0.16 -3.03 9.21
CA ARG A 247 0.12 -1.61 9.53
C ARG A 247 1.61 -1.26 9.50
N THR A 248 2.50 -2.17 9.12
CA THR A 248 3.94 -1.90 9.00
C THR A 248 4.24 -0.93 7.85
N ALA A 249 5.35 -0.20 7.96
CA ALA A 249 5.80 0.71 6.92
C ALA A 249 6.11 -0.05 5.61
N PRO A 250 5.79 0.50 4.43
CA PRO A 250 5.98 -0.17 3.15
C PRO A 250 7.44 -0.05 2.67
N TRP A 251 8.36 -0.80 3.27
CA TRP A 251 9.79 -0.72 2.94
C TRP A 251 10.11 -1.16 1.51
N PHE A 252 9.29 -2.05 0.92
CA PHE A 252 9.44 -2.46 -0.48
C PHE A 252 9.33 -1.29 -1.48
N ILE A 253 8.63 -0.20 -1.15
CA ILE A 253 8.59 1.00 -2.00
C ILE A 253 9.99 1.66 -2.07
N GLN A 254 10.72 1.69 -0.96
CA GLN A 254 12.10 2.16 -0.96
C GLN A 254 13.02 1.21 -1.74
N ALA A 255 12.78 -0.10 -1.64
CA ALA A 255 13.50 -1.09 -2.43
C ALA A 255 13.29 -0.90 -3.95
N ALA A 256 12.04 -0.67 -4.37
CA ALA A 256 11.71 -0.38 -5.77
C ALA A 256 12.44 0.86 -6.30
N ARG A 257 12.61 1.91 -5.48
CA ARG A 257 13.40 3.09 -5.85
C ARG A 257 14.89 2.77 -6.05
N LEU A 258 15.45 1.84 -5.28
CA LEU A 258 16.82 1.38 -5.52
C LEU A 258 16.92 0.67 -6.89
N VAL A 259 15.98 -0.22 -7.18
CA VAL A 259 15.94 -0.93 -8.48
C VAL A 259 15.79 0.06 -9.64
N ALA A 260 14.89 1.04 -9.53
CA ALA A 260 14.76 2.10 -10.53
C ALA A 260 16.03 2.96 -10.64
N SER A 261 16.72 3.23 -9.53
CA SER A 261 18.00 3.95 -9.56
C SER A 261 19.11 3.19 -10.28
N ALA A 262 19.01 1.87 -10.40
CA ALA A 262 19.90 1.05 -11.20
C ALA A 262 19.64 1.14 -12.71
N GLY A 263 18.61 1.89 -13.13
CA GLY A 263 18.27 2.12 -14.55
C GLY A 263 17.15 1.24 -15.10
N TYR A 264 16.54 0.38 -14.26
CA TYR A 264 15.41 -0.44 -14.66
C TYR A 264 14.09 0.33 -14.56
N ARG A 265 13.17 0.12 -15.51
CA ARG A 265 11.81 0.65 -15.47
C ARG A 265 10.95 -0.20 -14.55
N VAL A 266 10.54 0.35 -13.41
CA VAL A 266 9.79 -0.38 -12.38
C VAL A 266 8.35 0.12 -12.31
N LEU A 267 7.38 -0.74 -12.61
CA LEU A 267 5.98 -0.45 -12.35
C LEU A 267 5.58 -1.07 -11.01
N LEU A 268 5.13 -0.25 -10.08
CA LEU A 268 4.35 -0.72 -8.94
C LEU A 268 2.86 -0.57 -9.27
N HIS A 269 2.05 -1.57 -8.94
CA HIS A 269 0.60 -1.41 -9.01
C HIS A 269 -0.07 -2.12 -7.85
N GLY A 270 -1.22 -1.64 -7.40
CA GLY A 270 -1.79 -2.25 -6.21
C GLY A 270 -3.04 -1.61 -5.67
N HIS A 271 -3.43 -2.11 -4.51
CA HIS A 271 -4.56 -1.61 -3.76
C HIS A 271 -4.31 -1.85 -2.26
N PHE A 272 -4.72 -0.89 -1.43
CA PHE A 272 -4.68 -1.01 0.01
C PHE A 272 -5.93 -0.42 0.62
N GLY A 273 -6.72 -1.27 1.29
CA GLY A 273 -7.87 -0.85 2.12
C GLY A 273 -9.00 -0.14 1.37
N ALA A 274 -10.11 0.11 2.06
CA ALA A 274 -11.21 0.92 1.54
C ALA A 274 -11.62 1.96 2.60
N GLY A 275 -12.29 3.03 2.17
CA GLY A 275 -12.73 4.09 3.09
C GLY A 275 -11.55 4.78 3.78
N SER A 276 -11.59 4.86 5.12
CA SER A 276 -10.53 5.49 5.93
C SER A 276 -9.20 4.71 5.92
N GLU A 277 -9.21 3.40 5.64
CA GLU A 277 -7.98 2.60 5.56
C GLU A 277 -7.32 2.65 4.16
N ALA A 278 -7.86 3.43 3.22
CA ALA A 278 -7.33 3.54 1.87
C ALA A 278 -6.09 4.44 1.74
N GLY A 279 -5.43 4.43 0.58
CA GLY A 279 -4.46 5.46 0.18
C GLY A 279 -3.03 5.30 0.69
N LYS A 280 -2.73 4.25 1.47
CA LYS A 280 -1.40 4.04 2.08
C LYS A 280 -0.27 4.00 1.05
N LEU A 281 -0.50 3.32 -0.08
CA LEU A 281 0.52 3.08 -1.10
C LEU A 281 0.73 4.32 -1.99
N GLU A 282 -0.38 4.97 -2.35
CA GLU A 282 -0.41 6.25 -3.06
C GLU A 282 0.38 7.31 -2.29
N LEU A 283 0.11 7.41 -0.98
CA LEU A 283 0.81 8.34 -0.12
C LEU A 283 2.31 8.02 -0.02
N ALA A 284 2.67 6.75 0.14
CA ALA A 284 4.08 6.35 0.20
C ALA A 284 4.81 6.62 -1.13
N ALA A 285 4.14 6.43 -2.27
CA ALA A 285 4.64 6.82 -3.59
C ALA A 285 4.85 8.34 -3.68
N GLN A 286 3.86 9.14 -3.30
CA GLN A 286 3.95 10.62 -3.29
C GLN A 286 5.09 11.12 -2.41
N LEU A 287 5.21 10.62 -1.17
CA LEU A 287 6.26 11.01 -0.22
C LEU A 287 7.68 10.66 -0.72
N THR A 288 7.80 9.72 -1.65
CA THR A 288 9.08 9.31 -2.23
C THR A 288 9.35 9.90 -3.61
N GLY A 289 8.42 10.69 -4.14
CA GLY A 289 8.49 11.28 -5.47
C GLY A 289 8.28 10.26 -6.60
N ILE A 290 7.63 9.13 -6.33
CA ILE A 290 7.18 8.19 -7.36
C ILE A 290 5.85 8.74 -7.92
N PRO A 291 5.74 8.98 -9.24
CA PRO A 291 4.50 9.42 -9.86
C PRO A 291 3.35 8.43 -9.59
N VAL A 292 2.23 8.94 -9.08
CA VAL A 292 0.98 8.18 -8.94
C VAL A 292 0.14 8.41 -10.19
N CYS A 293 -0.08 7.35 -10.96
CA CYS A 293 -0.66 7.42 -12.30
C CYS A 293 -2.12 6.96 -12.27
N SER A 294 -2.99 7.70 -12.96
CA SER A 294 -4.43 7.41 -13.05
C SER A 294 -4.84 6.72 -14.36
N SER A 295 -3.89 6.40 -15.24
CA SER A 295 -4.11 5.61 -16.45
C SER A 295 -2.83 4.87 -16.88
N ILE A 296 -2.98 3.91 -17.80
CA ILE A 296 -1.87 3.17 -18.40
C ILE A 296 -0.91 4.13 -19.12
N GLU A 297 -1.42 5.05 -19.92
CA GLU A 297 -0.62 6.04 -20.67
C GLU A 297 0.09 7.03 -19.72
N GLY A 298 -0.51 7.32 -18.57
CA GLY A 298 0.15 8.08 -17.50
C GLY A 298 1.33 7.32 -16.91
N ALA A 299 1.15 6.01 -16.66
CA ALA A 299 2.21 5.15 -16.14
C ALA A 299 3.36 5.00 -17.15
N GLU A 300 3.08 4.83 -18.43
CA GLU A 300 4.10 4.76 -19.47
C GLU A 300 4.95 6.03 -19.53
N ARG A 301 4.33 7.22 -19.55
CA ARG A 301 5.06 8.49 -19.52
C ARG A 301 5.92 8.64 -18.27
N ALA A 302 5.38 8.26 -17.11
CA ALA A 302 6.12 8.29 -15.85
C ALA A 302 7.32 7.33 -15.86
N LEU A 303 7.22 6.17 -16.51
CA LEU A 303 8.35 5.25 -16.68
C LEU A 303 9.42 5.84 -17.61
N ASP A 304 9.02 6.50 -18.69
CA ASP A 304 9.94 7.17 -19.61
C ASP A 304 10.70 8.32 -18.91
N ASP A 305 10.01 9.12 -18.08
CA ASP A 305 10.59 10.30 -17.41
C ASP A 305 11.36 9.97 -16.12
N ALA A 306 10.82 9.06 -15.29
CA ALA A 306 11.30 8.83 -13.93
C ALA A 306 11.89 7.43 -13.71
N GLY A 307 11.70 6.49 -14.64
CA GLY A 307 12.09 5.09 -14.49
C GLY A 307 11.26 4.29 -13.48
N ILE A 308 10.25 4.92 -12.87
CA ILE A 308 9.40 4.29 -11.86
C ILE A 308 8.03 4.96 -11.83
N ALA A 309 6.98 4.16 -11.66
CA ALA A 309 5.62 4.62 -11.51
C ALA A 309 4.85 3.78 -10.50
N TYR A 310 3.85 4.37 -9.84
CA TYR A 310 2.85 3.64 -9.06
C TYR A 310 1.47 3.84 -9.70
N MET A 311 0.72 2.75 -9.88
CA MET A 311 -0.61 2.78 -10.47
C MET A 311 -1.63 2.06 -9.57
N PRO A 312 -2.64 2.76 -9.01
CA PRO A 312 -3.72 2.12 -8.26
C PRO A 312 -4.50 1.14 -9.14
N LEU A 313 -5.01 0.04 -8.58
CA LEU A 313 -5.81 -0.95 -9.32
C LEU A 313 -7.03 -0.30 -10.02
N ALA A 314 -7.66 0.68 -9.38
CA ALA A 314 -8.80 1.40 -9.95
C ALA A 314 -8.47 2.16 -11.25
N ALA A 315 -7.20 2.54 -11.46
CA ALA A 315 -6.76 3.29 -12.63
C ALA A 315 -6.78 2.47 -13.93
N PHE A 316 -6.71 1.14 -13.83
CA PHE A 316 -6.59 0.28 -15.01
C PHE A 316 -7.54 -0.94 -14.98
N ALA A 317 -8.00 -1.37 -13.81
CA ALA A 317 -8.97 -2.45 -13.67
C ALA A 317 -10.05 -2.13 -12.60
N PRO A 318 -10.92 -1.13 -12.86
CA PRO A 318 -11.92 -0.68 -11.89
C PRO A 318 -12.95 -1.75 -11.52
N GLN A 319 -13.31 -2.66 -12.43
CA GLN A 319 -14.23 -3.76 -12.14
C GLN A 319 -13.61 -4.79 -11.19
N LEU A 320 -12.31 -5.10 -11.34
CA LEU A 320 -11.59 -5.94 -10.38
C LEU A 320 -11.51 -5.27 -9.00
N GLN A 321 -11.24 -3.96 -8.96
CA GLN A 321 -11.27 -3.19 -7.71
C GLN A 321 -12.63 -3.31 -7.00
N ARG A 322 -13.72 -3.28 -7.76
CA ARG A 322 -15.08 -3.44 -7.22
C ARG A 322 -15.33 -4.84 -6.68
N LEU A 323 -14.87 -5.87 -7.39
CA LEU A 323 -14.99 -7.27 -6.94
C LEU A 323 -14.22 -7.51 -5.64
N ILE A 324 -13.00 -6.98 -5.52
CA ILE A 324 -12.22 -7.03 -4.25
C ILE A 324 -12.97 -6.29 -3.13
N GLY A 325 -13.64 -5.18 -3.47
CA GLY A 325 -14.48 -4.41 -2.56
C GLY A 325 -15.73 -5.13 -2.05
N LEU A 326 -16.05 -6.34 -2.55
CA LEU A 326 -17.16 -7.16 -2.03
C LEU A 326 -16.83 -7.86 -0.70
N TYR A 327 -15.58 -7.77 -0.21
CA TYR A 327 -15.19 -8.40 1.05
C TYR A 327 -16.14 -8.07 2.23
N PRO A 328 -16.55 -6.82 2.50
CA PRO A 328 -17.46 -6.53 3.62
C PRO A 328 -18.87 -7.12 3.46
N LEU A 329 -19.28 -7.44 2.24
CA LEU A 329 -20.58 -8.08 1.98
C LEU A 329 -20.52 -9.59 2.21
N LEU A 330 -19.40 -10.21 1.84
CA LEU A 330 -19.25 -11.67 1.86
C LEU A 330 -18.49 -12.18 3.09
N GLU A 331 -17.80 -11.30 3.82
CA GLU A 331 -16.89 -11.58 4.94
C GLU A 331 -15.85 -12.67 4.63
N MET A 332 -15.51 -12.85 3.35
CA MET A 332 -14.53 -13.81 2.86
C MET A 332 -13.66 -13.22 1.76
N ARG A 333 -12.44 -13.75 1.63
CA ARG A 333 -11.53 -13.43 0.52
C ARG A 333 -12.07 -14.08 -0.74
N LEU A 334 -11.99 -13.38 -1.87
CA LEU A 334 -12.36 -13.91 -3.17
C LEU A 334 -11.13 -14.48 -3.90
N PRO A 335 -11.31 -15.45 -4.82
CA PRO A 335 -10.21 -15.99 -5.63
C PRO A 335 -9.54 -14.90 -6.48
N ILE A 336 -10.25 -13.81 -6.75
CA ILE A 336 -9.74 -12.64 -7.48
C ILE A 336 -8.52 -12.02 -6.79
N ASN A 337 -8.43 -12.09 -5.47
CA ASN A 337 -7.28 -11.55 -4.74
C ASN A 337 -5.98 -12.35 -5.00
N ALA A 338 -6.04 -13.54 -5.59
CA ALA A 338 -4.85 -14.29 -5.99
C ALA A 338 -4.39 -13.88 -7.40
N MET A 339 -5.31 -13.65 -8.34
CA MET A 339 -4.96 -13.25 -9.71
C MET A 339 -4.37 -11.84 -9.81
N THR A 340 -4.71 -10.93 -8.88
CA THR A 340 -4.26 -9.53 -8.92
C THR A 340 -2.74 -9.39 -8.96
N HIS A 341 -2.03 -10.36 -8.40
CA HIS A 341 -0.58 -10.43 -8.36
C HIS A 341 0.07 -10.67 -9.73
N LEU A 342 -0.66 -11.11 -10.75
CA LEU A 342 -0.07 -11.43 -12.06
C LEU A 342 -0.73 -10.65 -13.20
N LEU A 343 -1.45 -9.57 -12.88
CA LEU A 343 -2.09 -8.70 -13.87
C LEU A 343 -1.08 -8.13 -14.87
N ASN A 344 0.05 -7.60 -14.36
CA ASN A 344 1.18 -7.10 -15.14
C ASN A 344 0.74 -6.22 -16.33
N PRO A 345 0.14 -5.04 -16.05
CA PRO A 345 -0.59 -4.25 -17.05
C PRO A 345 0.30 -3.65 -18.16
N LEU A 346 1.63 -3.62 -17.97
CA LEU A 346 2.60 -3.13 -18.97
C LEU A 346 3.50 -4.25 -19.53
N SER A 347 3.09 -5.52 -19.37
CA SER A 347 3.77 -6.70 -19.92
C SER A 347 5.26 -6.76 -19.56
N ALA A 348 5.62 -6.50 -18.30
CA ALA A 348 6.99 -6.64 -17.84
C ALA A 348 7.47 -8.11 -17.92
N PRO A 349 8.71 -8.38 -18.35
CA PRO A 349 9.24 -9.74 -18.43
C PRO A 349 9.62 -10.31 -17.06
N ALA A 350 9.73 -9.47 -16.03
CA ALA A 350 10.04 -9.87 -14.67
C ALA A 350 8.93 -9.41 -13.71
N VAL A 351 8.57 -10.28 -12.77
CA VAL A 351 7.57 -9.98 -11.73
C VAL A 351 8.10 -10.36 -10.35
N VAL A 352 7.84 -9.55 -9.32
CA VAL A 352 8.18 -9.87 -7.92
C VAL A 352 6.94 -9.87 -7.05
N LEU A 353 6.68 -11.01 -6.38
CA LEU A 353 5.47 -11.26 -5.61
C LEU A 353 5.76 -11.53 -4.14
N GLY A 354 4.79 -11.20 -3.29
CA GLY A 354 4.72 -11.70 -1.92
C GLY A 354 3.58 -12.68 -1.80
N VAL A 355 3.86 -13.93 -1.42
CA VAL A 355 2.82 -14.97 -1.26
C VAL A 355 3.19 -15.83 -0.07
N SER A 356 2.49 -15.67 1.04
CA SER A 356 2.91 -16.25 2.32
C SER A 356 2.61 -17.73 2.51
N ARG A 357 1.67 -18.30 1.75
CA ARG A 357 1.28 -19.71 1.84
C ARG A 357 2.02 -20.53 0.79
N ALA A 358 2.71 -21.59 1.20
CA ALA A 358 3.49 -22.46 0.31
C ALA A 358 2.69 -22.98 -0.88
N SER A 359 1.50 -23.57 -0.64
CA SER A 359 0.64 -24.08 -1.72
C SER A 359 0.21 -22.99 -2.72
N SER A 360 0.11 -21.73 -2.28
CA SER A 360 -0.19 -20.61 -3.15
C SER A 360 1.03 -20.14 -3.95
N GLN A 361 2.26 -20.37 -3.48
CA GLN A 361 3.48 -20.03 -4.21
C GLN A 361 3.63 -20.90 -5.46
N ASP A 362 3.39 -22.21 -5.34
CA ASP A 362 3.42 -23.16 -6.46
C ASP A 362 2.37 -22.79 -7.50
N ILE A 363 1.12 -22.55 -7.06
CA ILE A 363 0.03 -22.14 -7.95
C ILE A 363 0.39 -20.85 -8.69
N GLN A 364 0.97 -19.84 -8.02
CA GLN A 364 1.36 -18.58 -8.66
C GLN A 364 2.48 -18.78 -9.68
N ARG A 365 3.45 -19.67 -9.40
CA ARG A 365 4.51 -20.02 -10.34
C ARG A 365 3.94 -20.73 -11.56
N ASP A 366 3.04 -21.70 -11.37
CA ASP A 366 2.41 -22.43 -12.48
C ASP A 366 1.51 -21.51 -13.31
N THR A 367 0.76 -20.60 -12.67
CA THR A 367 0.01 -19.55 -13.38
C THR A 367 0.93 -18.64 -14.19
N ALA A 368 2.08 -18.23 -13.64
CA ALA A 368 3.05 -17.43 -14.37
C ALA A 368 3.62 -18.15 -15.60
N LYS A 369 3.89 -19.46 -15.50
CA LYS A 369 4.28 -20.31 -16.65
C LYS A 369 3.19 -20.36 -17.73
N LEU A 370 1.93 -20.57 -17.33
CA LEU A 370 0.80 -20.59 -18.26
C LEU A 370 0.59 -19.24 -18.97
N LEU A 371 0.96 -18.14 -18.32
CA LEU A 371 0.90 -16.78 -18.88
C LEU A 371 2.16 -16.39 -19.67
N GLY A 372 3.15 -17.28 -19.79
CA GLY A 372 4.39 -17.01 -20.50
C GLY A 372 5.28 -15.95 -19.84
N ILE A 373 5.17 -15.75 -18.52
CA ILE A 373 6.03 -14.81 -17.78
C ILE A 373 7.39 -15.48 -17.56
N PRO A 374 8.47 -14.97 -18.17
CA PRO A 374 9.74 -15.68 -18.17
C PRO A 374 10.46 -15.60 -16.83
N ASN A 375 10.34 -14.48 -16.10
CA ASN A 375 11.05 -14.29 -14.84
C ASN A 375 10.11 -13.90 -13.70
N LEU A 376 10.27 -14.57 -12.58
CA LEU A 376 9.44 -14.41 -11.39
C LEU A 376 10.28 -14.59 -10.15
N ALA A 377 10.05 -13.79 -9.11
CA ALA A 377 10.55 -14.08 -7.76
C ALA A 377 9.43 -13.94 -6.74
N ILE A 378 9.14 -15.02 -6.01
CA ILE A 378 8.11 -15.06 -4.97
C ILE A 378 8.79 -15.12 -3.59
N VAL A 379 8.41 -14.17 -2.73
CA VAL A 379 8.85 -14.08 -1.34
C VAL A 379 7.75 -14.56 -0.41
N GLY A 380 8.05 -15.60 0.38
CA GLY A 380 7.07 -16.26 1.24
C GLY A 380 7.01 -15.85 2.71
N ASN A 381 7.95 -15.04 3.17
CA ASN A 381 8.18 -14.84 4.61
C ASN A 381 7.42 -13.65 5.23
N THR A 382 6.73 -12.85 4.40
CA THR A 382 5.94 -11.68 4.81
C THR A 382 4.52 -11.84 4.29
N ARG A 383 3.49 -11.44 5.07
CA ARG A 383 2.05 -11.62 4.78
C ARG A 383 1.60 -10.98 3.45
N ASP A 384 1.88 -11.66 2.35
CA ASP A 384 1.54 -11.31 0.96
C ASP A 384 2.07 -9.93 0.51
N ILE A 385 3.16 -9.48 1.13
CA ILE A 385 3.91 -8.30 0.69
C ILE A 385 5.14 -8.80 -0.02
N ALA A 386 5.40 -8.29 -1.23
CA ALA A 386 6.64 -8.49 -1.97
C ALA A 386 7.82 -7.77 -1.26
N GLN A 387 8.09 -8.17 -0.03
CA GLN A 387 9.09 -7.64 0.88
C GLN A 387 9.78 -8.82 1.57
N PHE A 388 11.11 -8.83 1.50
CA PHE A 388 11.92 -9.87 2.11
C PHE A 388 12.13 -9.59 3.59
N ALA A 389 11.83 -10.58 4.44
CA ALA A 389 12.17 -10.57 5.87
C ALA A 389 13.49 -11.35 6.11
N PRO A 390 14.65 -10.67 6.18
CA PRO A 390 15.97 -11.32 6.16
C PRO A 390 16.36 -12.05 7.44
N PHE A 391 15.55 -11.93 8.49
CA PHE A 391 15.84 -12.47 9.82
C PHE A 391 15.27 -13.88 10.04
N ARG A 392 14.88 -14.55 8.95
CA ARG A 392 14.33 -15.92 8.95
C ARG A 392 14.85 -16.67 7.74
N PRO A 393 15.13 -17.98 7.86
CA PRO A 393 15.47 -18.78 6.69
C PRO A 393 14.29 -18.75 5.71
N THR A 394 14.57 -18.49 4.45
CA THR A 394 13.54 -18.26 3.44
C THR A 394 13.94 -18.89 2.12
N VAL A 395 13.02 -19.61 1.49
CA VAL A 395 13.15 -20.01 0.09
C VAL A 395 12.53 -18.94 -0.78
N ILE A 396 13.31 -18.43 -1.74
CA ILE A 396 12.81 -17.57 -2.81
C ILE A 396 12.47 -18.51 -3.98
N HIS A 397 11.19 -18.55 -4.29
CA HIS A 397 10.62 -19.38 -5.35
C HIS A 397 10.68 -18.61 -6.67
N ARG A 398 11.41 -19.09 -7.69
CA ARG A 398 11.64 -18.30 -8.92
C ARG A 398 11.28 -19.02 -10.21
N LEU A 399 11.08 -18.20 -11.24
CA LEU A 399 11.23 -18.57 -12.65
C LEU A 399 12.41 -17.79 -13.23
N VAL A 400 13.27 -18.47 -13.99
CA VAL A 400 14.37 -17.87 -14.75
C VAL A 400 14.27 -18.39 -16.17
N ASP A 401 13.98 -17.50 -17.13
CA ASP A 401 13.71 -17.87 -18.52
C ASP A 401 12.68 -19.01 -18.68
N GLY A 402 11.64 -19.01 -17.84
CA GLY A 402 10.56 -20.00 -17.81
C GLY A 402 10.83 -21.23 -16.95
N GLU A 403 12.08 -21.43 -16.52
CA GLU A 403 12.49 -22.58 -15.71
C GLU A 403 12.38 -22.33 -14.22
N ALA A 404 11.87 -23.32 -13.49
CA ALA A 404 11.68 -23.24 -12.05
C ALA A 404 13.02 -23.37 -11.32
N VAL A 405 13.38 -22.35 -10.55
CA VAL A 405 14.62 -22.33 -9.77
C VAL A 405 14.34 -21.79 -8.37
N ASP A 406 14.68 -22.58 -7.35
CA ASP A 406 14.54 -22.15 -5.96
C ASP A 406 15.88 -21.66 -5.41
N THR A 407 15.84 -20.61 -4.60
CA THR A 407 17.04 -20.09 -3.93
C THR A 407 16.80 -20.06 -2.43
N PHE A 408 17.51 -20.91 -1.70
CA PHE A 408 17.51 -20.89 -0.25
C PHE A 408 18.39 -19.75 0.27
N VAL A 409 17.84 -18.93 1.16
CA VAL A 409 18.55 -17.84 1.83
C VAL A 409 18.56 -18.12 3.33
N PRO A 410 19.75 -18.26 3.95
CA PRO A 410 19.85 -18.45 5.39
C PRO A 410 19.42 -17.18 6.16
N MET A 411 19.03 -17.35 7.42
CA MET A 411 18.71 -16.20 8.26
C MET A 411 19.93 -15.33 8.51
N ARG A 412 19.72 -14.01 8.57
CA ARG A 412 20.69 -13.04 9.07
C ARG A 412 20.44 -12.74 10.55
N PRO A 413 21.48 -12.35 11.32
CA PRO A 413 21.29 -11.89 12.69
C PRO A 413 20.29 -10.73 12.74
N THR A 414 19.39 -10.76 13.72
CA THR A 414 18.43 -9.67 13.94
C THR A 414 19.13 -8.51 14.65
N PRO A 415 19.24 -7.32 14.04
CA PRO A 415 19.85 -6.17 14.69
C PRO A 415 19.03 -5.70 15.90
N ALA A 416 19.69 -5.04 16.84
CA ALA A 416 19.00 -4.40 17.95
C ALA A 416 18.07 -3.29 17.42
N ARG A 417 16.80 -3.32 17.86
CA ARG A 417 15.82 -2.35 17.40
C ARG A 417 16.02 -1.02 18.14
N LEU A 418 16.55 -0.02 17.44
CA LEU A 418 16.54 1.35 17.91
C LEU A 418 15.21 1.98 17.49
N MET A 419 14.27 2.12 18.43
CA MET A 419 13.08 2.95 18.19
C MET A 419 13.53 4.41 18.30
N PRO A 420 13.50 5.21 17.21
CA PRO A 420 13.77 6.63 17.35
C PRO A 420 12.63 7.27 18.12
N THR A 421 12.99 8.10 19.10
CA THR A 421 12.05 8.93 19.83
C THR A 421 11.77 10.21 19.02
N GLY A 422 10.52 10.68 19.02
CA GLY A 422 10.16 12.00 18.47
C GLY A 422 9.90 12.09 16.94
N MET A 423 9.79 10.97 16.22
CA MET A 423 9.29 10.94 14.84
C MET A 423 8.02 10.09 14.76
N ASN A 424 7.04 10.54 13.97
CA ASN A 424 5.93 9.64 13.62
C ASN A 424 6.40 8.57 12.61
N ALA A 425 5.59 7.53 12.40
CA ALA A 425 5.96 6.40 11.55
C ALA A 425 6.29 6.80 10.09
N ARG A 426 5.66 7.84 9.54
CA ARG A 426 5.92 8.35 8.18
C ARG A 426 7.26 9.09 8.11
N GLU A 427 7.48 9.99 9.07
CA GLU A 427 8.72 10.75 9.21
C GLU A 427 9.90 9.82 9.37
N TYR A 428 9.76 8.81 10.23
CA TYR A 428 10.77 7.79 10.45
C TYR A 428 11.09 7.01 9.17
N TRP A 429 10.06 6.50 8.50
CA TRP A 429 10.23 5.74 7.25
C TRP A 429 10.99 6.54 6.19
N HIS A 430 10.68 7.84 6.07
CA HIS A 430 11.39 8.73 5.14
C HIS A 430 12.77 9.15 5.67
N ALA A 431 12.97 9.26 6.99
CA ALA A 431 14.25 9.59 7.61
C ALA A 431 15.30 8.48 7.42
N VAL A 432 14.91 7.20 7.49
CA VAL A 432 15.79 6.05 7.20
C VAL A 432 16.30 6.14 5.76
N TRP A 433 15.43 6.45 4.79
CA TRP A 433 15.85 6.66 3.40
C TRP A 433 16.86 7.80 3.25
N ARG A 434 16.60 8.96 3.87
CA ARG A 434 17.50 10.12 3.80
C ARG A 434 18.79 9.94 4.61
N GLY A 435 18.88 8.87 5.40
CA GLY A 435 19.96 8.64 6.34
C GLY A 435 19.95 9.57 7.56
N ALA A 436 18.84 10.25 7.82
CA ALA A 436 18.61 11.08 9.00
C ALA A 436 18.22 10.25 10.24
N ALA A 437 17.74 9.02 10.03
CA ALA A 437 17.61 7.98 11.03
C ALA A 437 18.44 6.77 10.61
N ARG A 438 18.99 6.03 11.57
CA ARG A 438 19.73 4.77 11.36
C ARG A 438 18.91 3.63 11.94
N ASP A 439 18.58 2.66 11.10
CA ASP A 439 17.87 1.45 11.48
C ASP A 439 18.41 0.30 10.65
N GLU A 440 19.41 -0.41 11.20
CA GLU A 440 20.05 -1.52 10.51
C GLU A 440 19.05 -2.60 10.06
N ALA A 441 17.98 -2.83 10.84
CA ALA A 441 16.98 -3.82 10.48
C ALA A 441 16.16 -3.37 9.26
N ALA A 442 15.70 -2.12 9.24
CA ALA A 442 14.99 -1.55 8.09
C ALA A 442 15.89 -1.45 6.85
N GLU A 443 17.14 -1.01 7.02
CA GLU A 443 18.12 -0.93 5.93
C GLU A 443 18.38 -2.31 5.31
N THR A 444 18.54 -3.34 6.15
CA THR A 444 18.72 -4.73 5.68
C THR A 444 17.48 -5.21 4.92
N VAL A 445 16.26 -4.92 5.41
CA VAL A 445 15.00 -5.25 4.71
C VAL A 445 14.94 -4.57 3.34
N ILE A 446 15.26 -3.27 3.24
CA ILE A 446 15.23 -2.53 1.98
C ILE A 446 16.23 -3.14 0.97
N VAL A 447 17.48 -3.34 1.40
CA VAL A 447 18.57 -3.85 0.54
C VAL A 447 18.26 -5.27 0.07
N THR A 448 17.86 -6.17 0.97
CA THR A 448 17.57 -7.56 0.61
C THR A 448 16.30 -7.68 -0.23
N THR A 449 15.29 -6.83 0.00
CA THR A 449 14.11 -6.76 -0.88
C THR A 449 14.48 -6.29 -2.29
N ALA A 450 15.34 -5.27 -2.41
CA ALA A 450 15.84 -4.81 -3.71
C ALA A 450 16.68 -5.89 -4.40
N ALA A 451 17.48 -6.66 -3.63
CA ALA A 451 18.24 -7.78 -4.15
C ALA A 451 17.34 -8.86 -4.76
N VAL A 452 16.24 -9.23 -4.10
CA VAL A 452 15.26 -10.19 -4.68
C VAL A 452 14.70 -9.67 -6.00
N ALA A 453 14.36 -8.38 -6.07
CA ALA A 453 13.86 -7.80 -7.30
C ALA A 453 14.90 -7.74 -8.42
N LEU A 454 16.16 -7.45 -8.09
CA LEU A 454 17.28 -7.50 -9.03
C LEU A 454 17.55 -8.92 -9.55
N MET A 455 17.33 -9.94 -8.72
CA MET A 455 17.44 -11.35 -9.14
C MET A 455 16.32 -11.80 -10.10
N ALA A 456 15.17 -11.12 -10.10
CA ALA A 456 14.09 -11.41 -11.04
C ALA A 456 14.36 -10.81 -12.43
N LEU A 457 15.28 -9.83 -12.55
CA LEU A 457 15.61 -9.18 -13.81
C LEU A 457 16.64 -9.99 -14.60
N LYS A 458 16.33 -10.27 -15.88
CA LYS A 458 17.19 -11.06 -16.80
C LYS A 458 18.60 -10.48 -16.98
N ASN A 459 18.73 -9.16 -16.99
CA ASN A 459 20.01 -8.43 -17.09
C ASN A 459 20.57 -8.00 -15.73
N GLY A 460 20.00 -8.47 -14.62
CA GLY A 460 20.55 -8.21 -13.30
C GLY A 460 21.96 -8.76 -13.21
N ASN A 461 22.92 -7.92 -12.79
CA ASN A 461 24.33 -8.30 -12.55
C ASN A 461 24.52 -9.39 -11.46
N ALA A 462 23.45 -10.07 -11.03
CA ALA A 462 23.44 -10.94 -9.89
C ALA A 462 22.45 -12.10 -10.03
N ALA A 463 22.88 -13.19 -10.66
CA ALA A 463 22.17 -14.47 -10.64
C ALA A 463 22.06 -15.08 -9.23
N HIS A 464 22.96 -14.68 -8.32
CA HIS A 464 23.07 -15.16 -6.94
C HIS A 464 22.64 -14.10 -5.93
N PHE A 465 21.99 -14.54 -4.85
CA PHE A 465 21.44 -13.63 -3.82
C PHE A 465 22.50 -12.71 -3.19
N ASP A 466 23.68 -13.23 -2.83
CA ASP A 466 24.71 -12.39 -2.20
C ASP A 466 25.30 -11.35 -3.15
N ALA A 467 25.47 -11.68 -4.43
CA ALA A 467 25.86 -10.71 -5.45
C ALA A 467 24.79 -9.62 -5.61
N ALA A 468 23.51 -9.99 -5.54
CA ALA A 468 22.40 -9.05 -5.65
C ALA A 468 22.33 -8.14 -4.43
N VAL A 469 22.60 -8.67 -3.24
CA VAL A 469 22.71 -7.90 -1.99
C VAL A 469 23.89 -6.94 -2.06
N ALA A 470 25.05 -7.37 -2.56
CA ALA A 470 26.21 -6.50 -2.73
C ALA A 470 25.89 -5.33 -3.67
N TYR A 471 25.23 -5.60 -4.80
CA TYR A 471 24.82 -4.56 -5.74
C TYR A 471 23.76 -3.62 -5.15
N ALA A 472 22.72 -4.15 -4.50
CA ALA A 472 21.71 -3.36 -3.82
C ALA A 472 22.28 -2.50 -2.68
N THR A 473 23.30 -2.98 -1.98
CA THR A 473 24.03 -2.23 -0.95
C THR A 473 24.77 -1.04 -1.55
N GLU A 474 25.37 -1.21 -2.73
CA GLU A 474 26.04 -0.12 -3.43
C GLU A 474 25.04 0.95 -3.89
N LEU A 475 23.89 0.54 -4.43
CA LEU A 475 22.79 1.45 -4.76
C LEU A 475 22.30 2.20 -3.51
N TRP A 476 22.17 1.49 -2.37
CA TRP A 476 21.81 2.10 -1.10
C TRP A 476 22.81 3.19 -0.70
N LYS A 477 24.12 2.92 -0.75
CA LYS A 477 25.15 3.92 -0.41
C LYS A 477 25.08 5.16 -1.32
N ARG A 478 24.83 4.98 -2.62
CA ARG A 478 24.79 6.08 -3.61
C ARG A 478 23.50 6.91 -3.58
N ARG A 479 22.45 6.46 -2.89
CA ARG A 479 21.12 7.12 -2.89
C ARG A 479 21.14 8.60 -2.48
N ALA A 480 22.10 9.01 -1.64
CA ALA A 480 22.20 10.37 -1.14
C ALA A 480 22.69 11.38 -2.20
N VAL A 481 23.55 10.95 -3.13
CA VAL A 481 24.22 11.82 -4.11
C VAL A 481 23.21 12.31 -5.17
N ARG A 482 22.34 11.42 -5.68
CA ARG A 482 21.34 11.75 -6.71
C ARG A 482 20.19 12.65 -6.23
N THR A 483 19.89 12.66 -4.92
CA THR A 483 18.82 13.53 -4.37
C THR A 483 19.22 15.01 -4.48
N THR A 484 20.52 15.31 -4.42
CA THR A 484 21.09 16.65 -4.56
C THR A 484 21.10 17.11 -6.01
N GLU A 485 21.44 16.22 -6.95
CA GLU A 485 21.49 16.53 -8.40
C GLU A 485 20.10 16.78 -9.00
N ARG A 486 19.06 16.02 -8.60
CA ARG A 486 17.67 16.28 -9.05
C ARG A 486 17.12 17.61 -8.53
N LYS A 487 17.52 18.06 -7.33
CA LYS A 487 17.13 19.39 -6.80
C LYS A 487 17.77 20.54 -7.57
N VAL A 488 19.00 20.37 -8.07
CA VAL A 488 19.67 21.37 -8.90
C VAL A 488 19.02 21.49 -10.29
N LYS A 489 18.58 20.37 -10.89
CA LYS A 489 17.88 20.38 -12.19
C LYS A 489 16.42 20.88 -12.14
N ALA A 490 15.74 20.80 -11.00
CA ALA A 490 14.35 21.25 -10.85
C ALA A 490 14.22 22.71 -10.38
N GLY A 491 15.34 23.38 -10.08
CA GLY A 491 15.38 24.78 -9.63
C GLY A 491 16.24 25.67 -10.52
N GLY A 492 16.51 25.25 -11.76
CA GLY A 492 17.26 25.98 -12.78
C GLY A 492 16.35 26.41 -13.93
#